data_AF-A0A3N5RHT5-F1
#
_entry.id   AF-A0A3N5RHT5-F1
#
_cell.length_a   1.000
_cell.length_b   1.000
_cell.length_c   1.000
_cell.angle_alpha   90.00
_cell.angle_beta   90.00
_cell.angle_gamma   90.00
#
_symmetry.space_group_name_H-M   'P 1'
#
loop_
_entity.id
_entity.type
_entity.pdbx_description
1 polymer ?
#
loop_
_entity_poly.entity_id
_entity_poly.type
_entity_poly.pdbx_seq_one_letter_code
_entity_poly.pdbx_strand_id
1 'polypeptide(L)'
;MTSGMSVHWCVLKASISERLTYRGDFALATLVRFLPIVTQIFLWTAVYAGDETKSLNGYRYRDMIAYSLLVMVGRAFSSMPGLAGGIAREIRDGTVKKYLTQPIDMLGYLFWARIAHKLVYYVIAVAPFALMFWLCRDYFTYRPDGLRIVAFVISLMLGFLVGFLTETLIGLIGFWFLEVSSLIFIFMMLNYFLSGHMIPLDWLPNLFDEGSSARATAA
;
A
#
# COMPACT_ATOMS: atom_id res chain seq x y z
N MET A 1 -3.71 25.45 22.51
CA MET A 1 -3.05 24.27 21.92
C MET A 1 -3.61 22.92 22.40
N THR A 2 -4.39 22.86 23.49
CA THR A 2 -4.96 21.60 24.03
C THR A 2 -6.23 21.10 23.31
N SER A 3 -6.99 21.97 22.61
CA SER A 3 -8.22 21.54 21.93
C SER A 3 -7.98 20.68 20.69
N GLY A 4 -6.96 20.97 19.88
CA GLY A 4 -6.67 20.22 18.64
C GLY A 4 -6.34 18.75 18.88
N MET A 5 -5.54 18.44 19.90
CA MET A 5 -5.22 17.06 20.28
C MET A 5 -6.47 16.28 20.72
N SER A 6 -7.41 16.95 21.41
CA SER A 6 -8.68 16.32 21.79
C SER A 6 -9.56 15.99 20.59
N VAL A 7 -9.54 16.83 19.54
CA VAL A 7 -10.30 16.61 18.30
C VAL A 7 -9.72 15.43 17.51
N HIS A 8 -8.40 15.40 17.30
CA HIS A 8 -7.75 14.29 16.59
C HIS A 8 -7.97 12.94 17.28
N TRP A 9 -7.87 12.92 18.61
CA TRP A 9 -8.16 11.74 19.41
C TRP A 9 -9.62 11.30 19.29
N CYS A 10 -10.56 12.25 19.31
CA CYS A 10 -11.99 11.98 19.11
C CYS A 10 -12.25 11.35 17.73
N VAL A 11 -11.69 11.91 16.66
CA VAL A 11 -11.81 11.39 15.29
C VAL A 11 -11.26 9.97 15.20
N LEU A 12 -10.07 9.72 15.78
CA LEU A 12 -9.45 8.40 15.81
C LEU A 12 -10.36 7.38 16.53
N LYS A 13 -10.84 7.71 17.73
CA LYS A 13 -11.70 6.84 18.53
C LYS A 13 -13.03 6.54 17.83
N ALA A 14 -13.67 7.56 17.26
CA ALA A 14 -14.93 7.41 16.52
C ALA A 14 -14.75 6.52 15.28
N SER A 15 -13.68 6.76 14.50
CA SER A 15 -13.36 5.98 13.29
C SER A 15 -13.04 4.51 13.60
N ILE A 16 -12.36 4.23 14.72
CA ILE A 16 -12.12 2.86 15.19
C ILE A 16 -13.45 2.21 15.57
N SER A 17 -14.29 2.90 16.35
CA SER A 17 -15.59 2.38 16.78
C SER A 17 -16.48 2.02 15.59
N GLU A 18 -16.56 2.89 14.59
CA GLU A 18 -17.31 2.65 13.35
C GLU A 18 -16.86 1.35 12.67
N ARG A 19 -15.55 1.14 12.51
CA ARG A 19 -14.99 -0.05 11.84
C ARG A 19 -15.21 -1.33 12.64
N LEU A 20 -15.16 -1.24 13.96
CA LEU A 20 -15.42 -2.39 14.84
C LEU A 20 -16.90 -2.76 14.90
N THR A 21 -17.81 -1.80 14.71
CA THR A 21 -19.25 -2.08 14.54
C THR A 21 -19.48 -2.94 13.29
N TYR A 22 -18.85 -2.60 12.16
CA TYR A 22 -18.92 -3.35 10.89
C TYR A 22 -17.75 -4.34 10.73
N ARG A 23 -17.35 -5.01 11.82
CA ARG A 23 -16.18 -5.92 11.86
C ARG A 23 -16.26 -7.09 10.87
N GLY A 24 -17.46 -7.57 10.53
CA GLY A 24 -17.64 -8.66 9.58
C GLY A 24 -17.22 -8.27 8.17
N ASP A 25 -17.74 -7.13 7.67
CA ASP A 25 -17.36 -6.57 6.38
C ASP A 25 -15.86 -6.27 6.32
N PHE A 26 -15.34 -5.71 7.41
CA PHE A 26 -13.93 -5.37 7.50
C PHE A 26 -13.02 -6.61 7.51
N ALA A 27 -13.40 -7.67 8.23
CA ALA A 27 -12.67 -8.94 8.25
C ALA A 27 -12.71 -9.63 6.87
N LEU A 28 -13.87 -9.68 6.22
CA LEU A 28 -14.01 -10.23 4.88
C LEU A 28 -13.17 -9.43 3.87
N ALA A 29 -13.25 -8.09 3.90
CA ALA A 29 -12.45 -7.23 3.04
C ALA A 29 -10.94 -7.42 3.28
N THR A 30 -10.53 -7.66 4.53
CA THR A 30 -9.15 -7.95 4.89
C THR A 30 -8.70 -9.31 4.33
N LEU A 31 -9.52 -10.36 4.45
CA LEU A 31 -9.22 -11.67 3.90
C LEU A 31 -9.09 -11.65 2.37
N VAL A 32 -10.00 -10.97 1.67
CA VAL A 32 -9.96 -10.82 0.21
C VAL A 32 -8.67 -10.11 -0.24
N ARG A 33 -8.12 -9.20 0.57
CA ARG A 33 -6.83 -8.54 0.27
C ARG A 33 -5.61 -9.48 0.31
N PHE A 34 -5.75 -10.69 0.83
CA PHE A 34 -4.71 -11.72 0.75
C PHE A 34 -4.82 -12.60 -0.50
N LEU A 35 -5.92 -12.55 -1.26
CA LEU A 35 -6.02 -13.33 -2.50
C LEU A 35 -4.91 -13.01 -3.52
N PRO A 36 -4.51 -11.74 -3.74
CA PRO A 36 -3.44 -11.44 -4.68
C PRO A 36 -2.12 -12.13 -4.35
N ILE A 37 -1.74 -12.27 -3.07
CA ILE A 37 -0.49 -12.95 -2.72
C ILE A 37 -0.57 -14.46 -2.93
N VAL A 38 -1.74 -15.07 -2.71
CA VAL A 38 -1.97 -16.49 -3.01
C VAL A 38 -1.84 -16.72 -4.52
N THR A 39 -2.47 -15.87 -5.33
CA THR A 39 -2.32 -15.90 -6.79
C THR A 39 -0.86 -15.74 -7.21
N GLN A 40 -0.13 -14.81 -6.58
CA GLN A 40 1.28 -14.57 -6.87
C GLN A 40 2.15 -15.81 -6.55
N ILE A 41 1.87 -16.49 -5.43
CA ILE A 41 2.55 -17.74 -5.07
C ILE A 41 2.28 -18.82 -6.13
N PHE A 42 1.03 -19.01 -6.55
CA PHE A 42 0.71 -20.01 -7.59
C PHE A 42 1.32 -19.66 -8.94
N LEU A 43 1.28 -18.39 -9.33
CA LEU A 43 1.89 -17.91 -10.57
C LEU A 43 3.39 -18.24 -10.58
N TRP A 44 4.14 -17.86 -9.55
CA TRP A 44 5.57 -18.14 -9.52
C TRP A 44 5.87 -19.63 -9.35
N THR A 45 5.03 -20.37 -8.65
CA THR A 45 5.16 -21.83 -8.60
C THR A 45 5.07 -22.44 -9.99
N ALA A 46 4.13 -21.98 -10.83
CA ALA A 46 4.03 -22.43 -12.22
C ALA A 46 5.22 -21.99 -13.08
N VAL A 47 5.76 -20.79 -12.89
CA VAL A 47 6.91 -20.27 -13.66
C VAL A 47 8.23 -21.00 -13.34
N TYR A 48 8.42 -21.38 -12.08
CA TYR A 48 9.58 -22.17 -11.63
C TYR A 48 9.32 -23.68 -11.71
N ALA A 49 8.14 -24.13 -12.12
CA ALA A 49 7.86 -25.54 -12.32
C ALA A 49 8.81 -26.12 -13.38
N GLY A 50 9.36 -27.30 -13.09
CA GLY A 50 10.23 -28.04 -14.01
C GLY A 50 11.73 -27.93 -13.72
N ASP A 51 12.18 -26.99 -12.89
CA ASP A 51 13.58 -26.92 -12.42
C ASP A 51 13.71 -26.08 -11.13
N GLU A 52 13.89 -26.74 -9.98
CA GLU A 52 14.05 -26.08 -8.68
C GLU A 52 15.39 -25.34 -8.53
N THR A 53 16.38 -25.66 -9.38
CA THR A 53 17.69 -24.98 -9.40
C THR A 53 17.71 -23.76 -10.30
N LYS A 54 16.63 -23.57 -11.09
CA LYS A 54 16.44 -22.43 -11.97
C LYS A 54 16.53 -21.12 -11.19
N SER A 55 17.43 -20.27 -11.65
CA SER A 55 17.54 -18.88 -11.21
C SER A 55 17.12 -17.98 -12.36
N LEU A 56 16.11 -17.13 -12.14
CA LEU A 56 15.68 -16.12 -13.10
C LEU A 56 16.17 -14.75 -12.64
N ASN A 57 17.06 -14.11 -13.41
CA ASN A 57 17.65 -12.80 -13.07
C ASN A 57 18.16 -12.73 -11.62
N GLY A 58 18.77 -13.82 -11.11
CA GLY A 58 19.32 -13.89 -9.76
C GLY A 58 18.32 -14.28 -8.66
N TYR A 59 17.04 -14.48 -8.99
CA TYR A 59 16.02 -14.96 -8.04
C TYR A 59 15.84 -16.47 -8.17
N ARG A 60 15.93 -17.19 -7.05
CA ARG A 60 15.32 -18.53 -6.94
C ARG A 60 13.85 -18.39 -6.55
N TYR A 61 13.11 -19.48 -6.65
CA TYR A 61 11.71 -19.53 -6.22
C TYR A 61 11.50 -18.95 -4.81
N ARG A 62 12.33 -19.35 -3.84
CA ARG A 62 12.22 -18.88 -2.45
C ARG A 62 12.43 -17.36 -2.33
N ASP A 63 13.40 -16.82 -3.06
CA ASP A 63 13.68 -15.37 -3.08
C ASP A 63 12.50 -14.60 -3.67
N MET A 64 11.89 -15.13 -4.73
CA MET A 64 10.72 -14.53 -5.38
C MET A 64 9.49 -14.46 -4.45
N ILE A 65 9.24 -15.53 -3.70
CA ILE A 65 8.14 -15.55 -2.71
C ILE A 65 8.45 -14.62 -1.54
N ALA A 66 9.69 -14.63 -1.01
CA ALA A 66 10.11 -13.73 0.05
C ALA A 66 9.98 -12.25 -0.35
N TYR A 67 10.41 -11.90 -1.57
CA TYR A 67 10.21 -10.58 -2.16
C TYR A 67 8.72 -10.21 -2.24
N SER A 68 7.88 -11.10 -2.78
CA SER A 68 6.44 -10.88 -2.91
C SER A 68 5.75 -10.62 -1.56
N LEU A 69 6.18 -11.31 -0.49
CA LEU A 69 5.70 -11.08 0.88
C LEU A 69 6.09 -9.69 1.39
N LEU A 70 7.32 -9.24 1.14
CA LEU A 70 7.78 -7.90 1.55
C LEU A 70 7.05 -6.79 0.79
N VAL A 71 6.84 -6.97 -0.53
CA VAL A 71 6.05 -6.04 -1.34
C VAL A 71 4.61 -5.95 -0.85
N MET A 72 4.00 -7.07 -0.45
CA MET A 72 2.67 -7.07 0.15
C MET A 72 2.60 -6.22 1.42
N VAL A 73 3.60 -6.32 2.31
CA VAL A 73 3.67 -5.48 3.52
C VAL A 73 3.80 -4.00 3.14
N GLY A 74 4.70 -3.66 2.22
CA GLY A 74 4.87 -2.28 1.73
C GLY A 74 3.58 -1.69 1.15
N ARG A 75 2.89 -2.45 0.29
CA ARG A 75 1.60 -2.05 -0.29
C ARG A 75 0.50 -1.92 0.75
N ALA A 76 0.49 -2.79 1.77
CA ALA A 76 -0.47 -2.71 2.86
C ALA A 76 -0.34 -1.40 3.66
N PHE A 77 0.85 -0.78 3.71
CA PHE A 77 1.06 0.55 4.28
C PHE A 77 0.71 1.68 3.30
N SER A 78 1.25 1.64 2.08
CA SER A 78 1.12 2.75 1.12
C SER A 78 -0.26 2.89 0.47
N SER A 79 -1.00 1.79 0.27
CA SER A 79 -2.28 1.85 -0.44
C SER A 79 -3.39 2.48 0.41
N MET A 80 -4.15 3.44 -0.16
CA MET A 80 -5.29 4.10 0.50
C MET A 80 -6.61 3.93 -0.27
N PRO A 81 -7.14 2.70 -0.45
CA PRO A 81 -8.31 2.48 -1.28
C PRO A 81 -9.50 3.35 -0.87
N GLY A 82 -10.13 3.94 -1.89
CA GLY A 82 -11.30 4.80 -1.72
C GLY A 82 -11.03 6.17 -1.11
N LEU A 83 -9.77 6.58 -0.87
CA LEU A 83 -9.46 7.92 -0.36
C LEU A 83 -9.71 8.97 -1.43
N ALA A 84 -9.06 8.86 -2.59
CA ALA A 84 -9.27 9.79 -3.69
C ALA A 84 -10.75 9.86 -4.11
N GLY A 85 -11.38 8.69 -4.30
CA GLY A 85 -12.78 8.61 -4.71
C GLY A 85 -13.76 9.15 -3.66
N GLY A 86 -13.44 9.01 -2.37
CA GLY A 86 -14.21 9.59 -1.28
C GLY A 86 -14.15 11.11 -1.28
N ILE A 87 -12.95 11.69 -1.37
CA ILE A 87 -12.75 13.15 -1.45
C ILE A 87 -13.47 13.72 -2.66
N ALA A 88 -13.28 13.14 -3.85
CA ALA A 88 -13.91 13.63 -5.07
C ALA A 88 -15.44 13.56 -5.00
N ARG A 89 -15.99 12.52 -4.36
CA ARG A 89 -17.43 12.41 -4.11
C ARG A 89 -17.92 13.52 -3.15
N GLU A 90 -17.19 13.77 -2.06
CA GLU A 90 -17.57 14.84 -1.12
C GLU A 90 -17.55 16.24 -1.77
N ILE A 91 -16.61 16.48 -2.69
CA ILE A 91 -16.55 17.71 -3.50
C ILE A 91 -17.76 17.79 -4.42
N ARG A 92 -17.97 16.75 -5.24
CA ARG A 92 -19.07 16.69 -6.21
C ARG A 92 -20.45 16.85 -5.56
N ASP A 93 -20.65 16.21 -4.41
CA ASP A 93 -21.92 16.23 -3.69
C ASP A 93 -22.04 17.48 -2.77
N GLY A 94 -21.02 18.36 -2.73
CA GLY A 94 -21.00 19.58 -1.94
C GLY A 94 -20.92 19.37 -0.42
N THR A 95 -20.71 18.13 0.03
CA THR A 95 -20.59 17.79 1.46
C THR A 95 -19.24 18.18 2.05
N VAL A 96 -18.23 18.47 1.21
CA VAL A 96 -16.93 19.05 1.60
C VAL A 96 -17.09 20.35 2.41
N LYS A 97 -18.21 21.07 2.24
CA LYS A 97 -18.53 22.29 2.99
C LYS A 97 -18.45 22.11 4.51
N LYS A 98 -18.66 20.89 5.04
CA LYS A 98 -18.57 20.62 6.49
C LYS A 98 -17.19 20.96 7.06
N TYR A 99 -16.12 20.74 6.29
CA TYR A 99 -14.76 21.10 6.71
C TYR A 99 -14.45 22.60 6.54
N LEU A 100 -15.25 23.31 5.74
CA LEU A 100 -15.10 24.75 5.52
C LEU A 100 -15.86 25.57 6.57
N THR A 101 -16.99 25.05 7.07
CA THR A 101 -17.84 25.76 8.04
C THR A 101 -17.57 25.37 9.49
N GLN A 102 -16.95 24.21 9.73
CA GLN A 102 -16.57 23.75 11.06
C GLN A 102 -15.06 23.91 11.29
N PRO A 103 -14.59 24.08 12.54
CA PRO A 103 -13.16 24.17 12.85
C PRO A 103 -12.48 22.80 12.81
N ILE A 104 -12.64 22.07 11.70
CA ILE A 104 -12.09 20.72 11.48
C ILE A 104 -11.36 20.73 10.14
N ASP A 105 -10.04 20.59 10.22
CA ASP A 105 -9.20 20.43 9.04
C ASP A 105 -9.52 19.10 8.33
N MET A 106 -9.82 19.18 7.03
CA MET A 106 -10.16 18.00 6.22
C MET A 106 -9.00 17.00 6.18
N LEU A 107 -7.78 17.48 5.96
CA LEU A 107 -6.61 16.61 5.83
C LEU A 107 -6.34 15.88 7.13
N GLY A 108 -6.34 16.60 8.26
CA GLY A 108 -6.20 16.03 9.59
C GLY A 108 -7.30 15.01 9.88
N TYR A 109 -8.57 15.33 9.61
CA TYR A 109 -9.68 14.40 9.79
C TYR A 109 -9.47 13.09 8.99
N LEU A 110 -9.19 13.21 7.70
CA LEU A 110 -8.98 12.07 6.81
C LEU A 110 -7.73 11.27 7.19
N PHE A 111 -6.66 11.94 7.61
CA PHE A 111 -5.42 11.31 8.06
C PHE A 111 -5.66 10.42 9.28
N TRP A 112 -6.32 10.94 10.32
CA TRP A 112 -6.64 10.16 11.53
C TRP A 112 -7.66 9.04 11.24
N ALA A 113 -8.60 9.26 10.33
CA ALA A 113 -9.50 8.19 9.86
C ALA A 113 -8.74 7.07 9.10
N ARG A 114 -7.65 7.42 8.38
CA ARG A 114 -6.78 6.43 7.72
C ARG A 114 -5.88 5.70 8.70
N ILE A 115 -5.36 6.38 9.73
CA ILE A 115 -4.68 5.72 10.85
C ILE A 115 -5.62 4.72 11.52
N ALA A 116 -6.85 5.12 11.85
CA ALA A 116 -7.86 4.22 12.41
C ALA A 116 -8.06 2.98 11.53
N HIS A 117 -8.20 3.19 10.22
CA HIS A 117 -8.33 2.10 9.26
C HIS A 117 -7.11 1.15 9.30
N LYS A 118 -5.87 1.66 9.27
CA LYS A 118 -4.67 0.82 9.31
C LYS A 118 -4.52 0.07 10.63
N LEU A 119 -4.84 0.70 11.76
CA LEU A 119 -4.80 0.05 13.07
C LEU A 119 -5.76 -1.14 13.12
N VAL A 120 -7.03 -0.94 12.77
CA VAL A 120 -8.02 -2.04 12.75
C VAL A 120 -7.65 -3.09 11.70
N TYR A 121 -7.11 -2.67 10.55
CA TYR A 121 -6.58 -3.57 9.52
C TYR A 121 -5.51 -4.49 10.08
N TYR A 122 -4.45 -3.95 10.69
CA TYR A 122 -3.36 -4.77 11.19
C TYR A 122 -3.75 -5.63 12.39
N VAL A 123 -4.69 -5.19 13.24
CA VAL A 123 -5.21 -6.05 14.32
C VAL A 123 -5.87 -7.31 13.76
N ILE A 124 -6.69 -7.18 12.71
CA ILE A 124 -7.38 -8.33 12.11
C ILE A 124 -6.45 -9.12 11.19
N ALA A 125 -5.59 -8.42 10.44
CA ALA A 125 -4.65 -9.02 9.50
C ALA A 125 -3.45 -9.68 10.18
N VAL A 126 -3.21 -9.46 11.48
CA VAL A 126 -2.04 -10.02 12.18
C VAL A 126 -1.99 -11.53 12.06
N ALA A 127 -3.13 -12.21 12.19
CA ALA A 127 -3.22 -13.67 12.12
C ALA A 127 -2.84 -14.21 10.73
N PRO A 128 -3.45 -13.76 9.61
CA PRO A 128 -3.06 -14.22 8.29
C PRO A 128 -1.62 -13.81 7.91
N PHE A 129 -1.16 -12.60 8.26
CA PHE A 129 0.24 -12.22 8.05
C PHE A 129 1.20 -13.13 8.84
N ALA A 130 0.95 -13.34 10.13
CA ALA A 130 1.79 -14.21 10.95
C ALA A 130 1.83 -15.64 10.41
N LEU A 131 0.68 -16.18 9.98
CA LEU A 131 0.61 -17.51 9.36
C LEU A 131 1.47 -17.58 8.09
N MET A 132 1.34 -16.60 7.17
CA MET A 132 2.14 -16.59 5.94
C MET A 132 3.64 -16.45 6.20
N PHE A 133 4.04 -15.54 7.08
CA PHE A 133 5.45 -15.36 7.43
C PHE A 133 6.01 -16.58 8.17
N TRP A 134 5.20 -17.27 8.97
CA TRP A 134 5.61 -18.52 9.63
C TRP A 134 5.78 -19.68 8.65
N LEU A 135 4.88 -19.83 7.67
CA LEU A 135 4.96 -20.84 6.61
C LEU A 135 6.18 -20.62 5.70
N CYS A 136 6.48 -19.37 5.37
CA CYS A 136 7.56 -18.99 4.46
C CYS A 136 8.85 -18.58 5.18
N ARG A 137 9.00 -18.84 6.49
CA ARG A 137 10.14 -18.36 7.28
C ARG A 137 11.50 -18.83 6.75
N ASP A 138 11.55 -20.05 6.20
CA ASP A 138 12.78 -20.67 5.67
C ASP A 138 13.13 -20.16 4.27
N TYR A 139 12.35 -19.23 3.71
CA TYR A 139 12.63 -18.59 2.42
C TYR A 139 13.46 -17.32 2.59
N PHE A 140 13.51 -16.76 3.81
CA PHE A 140 14.34 -15.60 4.11
C PHE A 140 15.78 -16.03 4.37
N THR A 141 16.61 -15.95 3.33
CA THR A 141 18.02 -16.36 3.36
C THR A 141 18.89 -15.45 4.25
N TYR A 142 18.48 -14.19 4.41
CA TYR A 142 19.23 -13.16 5.14
C TYR A 142 18.47 -12.69 6.38
N ARG A 143 19.14 -12.73 7.55
CA ARG A 143 18.63 -12.08 8.77
C ARG A 143 19.06 -10.61 8.79
N PRO A 144 18.11 -9.66 8.74
CA PRO A 144 18.46 -8.25 8.77
C PRO A 144 19.03 -7.84 10.12
N ASP A 145 20.04 -6.96 10.10
CA ASP A 145 20.50 -6.27 11.28
C ASP A 145 19.43 -5.29 11.82
N GLY A 146 19.57 -4.89 13.09
CA GLY A 146 18.60 -4.01 13.74
C GLY A 146 18.40 -2.67 13.03
N LEU A 147 19.46 -2.13 12.41
CA LEU A 147 19.37 -0.87 11.67
C LEU A 147 18.53 -1.04 10.40
N ARG A 148 18.69 -2.13 9.65
CA ARG A 148 17.82 -2.44 8.49
C ARG A 148 16.36 -2.62 8.88
N ILE A 149 16.08 -3.24 10.03
CA ILE A 149 14.70 -3.37 10.53
C ILE A 149 14.10 -1.99 10.82
N VAL A 150 14.84 -1.12 11.53
CA VAL A 150 14.39 0.24 11.82
C VAL A 150 14.19 1.04 10.53
N ALA A 151 15.13 0.97 9.60
CA ALA A 151 15.02 1.64 8.30
C ALA A 151 13.80 1.14 7.50
N PHE A 152 13.52 -0.16 7.52
CA PHE A 152 12.33 -0.74 6.91
C PHE A 152 11.04 -0.24 7.58
N VAL A 153 10.97 -0.19 8.91
CA VAL A 153 9.79 0.35 9.61
C VAL A 153 9.58 1.83 9.28
N ILE A 154 10.66 2.63 9.23
CA ILE A 154 10.59 4.03 8.81
C ILE A 154 10.09 4.16 7.37
N SER A 155 10.59 3.32 6.45
CA SER A 155 10.14 3.35 5.05
C SER A 155 8.67 2.98 4.90
N LEU A 156 8.13 2.09 5.74
CA LEU A 156 6.70 1.79 5.79
C LEU A 156 5.87 3.00 6.26
N MET A 157 6.33 3.73 7.28
CA MET A 157 5.66 4.96 7.74
C MET A 157 5.68 6.05 6.66
N LEU A 158 6.81 6.21 5.99
CA LEU A 158 6.92 7.14 4.85
C LEU A 158 6.05 6.69 3.68
N GLY A 159 5.98 5.39 3.39
CA GLY A 159 5.09 4.83 2.37
C GLY A 159 3.62 5.12 2.66
N PHE A 160 3.19 5.00 3.93
CA PHE A 160 1.86 5.43 4.37
C PHE A 160 1.63 6.93 4.11
N LEU A 161 2.58 7.78 4.49
CA LEU A 161 2.46 9.23 4.32
C LEU A 161 2.39 9.62 2.84
N VAL A 162 3.29 9.09 2.01
CA VAL A 162 3.32 9.32 0.56
C VAL A 162 2.00 8.85 -0.06
N GLY A 163 1.57 7.63 0.26
CA GLY A 163 0.31 7.09 -0.26
C GLY A 163 -0.91 7.92 0.12
N PHE A 164 -0.97 8.41 1.36
CA PHE A 164 -2.02 9.33 1.83
C PHE A 164 -2.01 10.63 1.01
N LEU A 165 -0.86 11.29 0.91
CA LEU A 165 -0.73 12.56 0.19
C LEU A 165 -1.06 12.40 -1.29
N THR A 166 -0.56 11.37 -1.95
CA THR A 166 -0.82 11.12 -3.38
C THR A 166 -2.31 10.90 -3.65
N GLU A 167 -2.97 10.05 -2.87
CA GLU A 167 -4.41 9.80 -3.02
C GLU A 167 -5.25 11.03 -2.70
N THR A 168 -4.84 11.83 -1.72
CA THR A 168 -5.48 13.11 -1.45
C THR A 168 -5.33 14.09 -2.61
N LEU A 169 -4.13 14.23 -3.18
CA LEU A 169 -3.91 15.07 -4.37
C LEU A 169 -4.81 14.63 -5.53
N ILE A 170 -4.90 13.33 -5.78
CA ILE A 170 -5.77 12.77 -6.81
C ILE A 170 -7.24 13.08 -6.51
N GLY A 171 -7.68 12.95 -5.26
CA GLY A 171 -9.05 13.27 -4.85
C GLY A 171 -9.40 14.75 -5.04
N LEU A 172 -8.44 15.65 -4.77
CA LEU A 172 -8.60 17.10 -4.94
C LEU A 172 -8.75 17.53 -6.40
N ILE A 173 -8.33 16.71 -7.37
CA ILE A 173 -8.63 16.94 -8.80
C ILE A 173 -10.15 17.01 -9.05
N GLY A 174 -10.97 16.41 -8.17
CA GLY A 174 -12.43 16.51 -8.19
C GLY A 174 -13.01 17.93 -8.11
N PHE A 175 -12.20 18.95 -7.76
CA PHE A 175 -12.62 20.34 -7.88
C PHE A 175 -12.77 20.82 -9.34
N TRP A 176 -12.00 20.24 -10.27
CA TRP A 176 -12.03 20.57 -11.70
C TRP A 176 -12.84 19.57 -12.52
N PHE A 177 -13.00 18.34 -12.03
CA PHE A 177 -13.67 17.25 -12.75
C PHE A 177 -14.85 16.69 -11.97
N LEU A 178 -16.01 16.56 -12.62
CA LEU A 178 -17.19 15.93 -12.03
C LEU A 178 -17.01 14.42 -11.80
N GLU A 179 -16.18 13.77 -12.61
CA GLU A 179 -15.90 12.35 -12.52
C GLU A 179 -14.39 12.08 -12.62
N VAL A 180 -13.81 11.53 -11.56
CA VAL A 180 -12.36 11.22 -11.45
C VAL A 180 -12.07 9.72 -11.54
N SER A 181 -13.10 8.88 -11.72
CA SER A 181 -13.01 7.42 -11.65
C SER A 181 -11.93 6.86 -12.58
N SER A 182 -11.87 7.34 -13.83
CA SER A 182 -10.88 6.91 -14.82
C SER A 182 -9.45 7.28 -14.42
N LEU A 183 -9.26 8.46 -13.83
CA LEU A 183 -7.95 8.93 -13.39
C LEU A 183 -7.46 8.09 -12.19
N ILE A 184 -8.35 7.82 -11.22
CA ILE A 184 -8.07 6.92 -10.10
C ILE A 184 -7.71 5.52 -10.61
N PHE A 185 -8.45 5.00 -11.60
CA PHE A 185 -8.19 3.69 -12.18
C PHE A 185 -6.81 3.62 -12.86
N ILE A 186 -6.47 4.61 -13.70
CA ILE A 186 -5.16 4.70 -14.36
C ILE A 186 -4.05 4.74 -13.31
N PHE A 187 -4.20 5.60 -12.29
CA PHE A 187 -3.22 5.69 -11.21
C PHE A 187 -3.06 4.37 -10.46
N MET A 188 -4.17 3.69 -10.14
CA MET A 188 -4.15 2.39 -9.48
C MET A 188 -3.42 1.34 -10.31
N MET A 189 -3.64 1.29 -11.62
CA MET A 189 -2.97 0.36 -12.53
C MET A 189 -1.46 0.62 -12.59
N LEU A 190 -1.06 1.89 -12.76
CA LEU A 190 0.35 2.29 -12.75
C LEU A 190 1.01 1.97 -11.40
N ASN A 191 0.35 2.30 -10.30
CA ASN A 191 0.85 2.00 -8.96
C ASN A 191 0.99 0.50 -8.73
N TYR A 192 0.05 -0.32 -9.21
CA TYR A 192 0.12 -1.77 -9.08
C TYR A 192 1.36 -2.32 -9.80
N PHE A 193 1.57 -1.90 -11.04
CA PHE A 193 2.72 -2.33 -11.85
C PHE A 193 4.05 -1.83 -11.25
N LEU A 194 4.15 -0.52 -10.98
CA LEU A 194 5.37 0.14 -10.49
C LEU A 194 5.67 -0.11 -9.00
N SER A 195 4.81 -0.84 -8.28
CA SER A 195 5.08 -1.24 -6.89
C SER A 195 5.90 -2.52 -6.77
N GLY A 196 6.21 -3.16 -7.89
CA GLY A 196 6.93 -4.43 -7.88
C GLY A 196 6.05 -5.61 -7.48
N HIS A 197 4.72 -5.45 -7.50
CA HIS A 197 3.80 -6.51 -7.10
C HIS A 197 3.76 -7.66 -8.09
N MET A 198 3.80 -7.35 -9.39
CA MET A 198 3.74 -8.36 -10.45
C MET A 198 5.10 -9.01 -10.71
N ILE A 199 6.14 -8.18 -10.82
CA ILE A 199 7.53 -8.57 -11.08
C ILE A 199 8.47 -7.77 -10.18
N PRO A 200 9.65 -8.31 -9.82
CA PRO A 200 10.65 -7.55 -9.10
C PRO A 200 11.04 -6.25 -9.82
N LEU A 201 11.17 -5.14 -9.07
CA LEU A 201 11.44 -3.82 -9.67
C LEU A 201 12.82 -3.74 -10.34
N ASP A 202 13.77 -4.51 -9.84
CA ASP A 202 15.12 -4.69 -10.37
C ASP A 202 15.16 -5.50 -11.68
N TRP A 203 14.03 -6.07 -12.13
CA TRP A 203 13.90 -6.63 -13.47
C TRP A 203 13.48 -5.59 -14.51
N LEU A 204 12.98 -4.42 -14.08
CA LEU A 204 12.70 -3.34 -15.00
C LEU A 204 14.03 -2.80 -15.54
N PRO A 205 14.11 -2.44 -16.83
CA PRO A 205 15.32 -1.86 -17.39
C PRO A 205 15.72 -0.64 -16.58
N ASN A 206 16.98 -0.59 -16.16
CA ASN A 206 17.54 0.59 -15.53
C ASN A 206 17.51 1.73 -16.55
N LEU A 207 16.51 2.61 -16.44
CA LEU A 207 16.36 3.82 -17.25
C LEU A 207 17.63 4.69 -17.24
N PHE A 208 18.49 4.52 -16.23
CA PHE A 208 19.76 5.24 -16.07
C PHE A 208 20.98 4.49 -16.65
N ASP A 209 20.91 3.16 -16.86
CA ASP A 209 22.03 2.39 -17.44
C ASP A 209 22.02 2.43 -18.97
N GLU A 210 20.86 2.57 -19.62
CA GLU A 210 20.74 2.69 -21.08
C GLU A 210 21.47 3.93 -21.64
N GLY A 211 21.63 4.99 -20.83
CA GLY A 211 22.44 6.16 -21.18
C GLY A 211 23.96 5.93 -21.12
N SER A 212 24.41 4.89 -20.42
CA SER A 212 25.83 4.54 -20.27
C SER A 212 26.30 3.56 -21.34
N SER A 213 25.46 2.59 -21.74
CA SER A 213 25.79 1.65 -22.81
C SER A 213 25.79 2.33 -24.19
N ALA A 214 24.91 3.31 -24.42
CA ALA A 214 24.89 4.11 -25.65
C ALA A 214 26.12 5.05 -25.81
N ARG A 215 26.83 5.37 -24.72
CA ARG A 215 28.08 6.15 -24.77
C ARG A 215 29.31 5.27 -24.98
N ALA A 216 29.24 3.99 -24.65
CA ALA A 216 30.36 3.05 -24.81
C ALA A 216 30.53 2.53 -26.24
N THR A 217 29.50 2.59 -27.08
CA THR A 217 29.56 2.24 -28.51
C THR A 217 29.82 3.43 -29.44
N ALA A 218 29.98 4.64 -28.88
CA ALA A 218 30.23 5.88 -29.63
C ALA A 218 31.65 6.45 -29.40
N ALA A 219 32.55 5.68 -28.79
CA ALA A 219 33.98 5.97 -28.63
C ALA A 219 34.80 4.83 -29.22
#